data_AF-A0A645DPE4-F1
#
_entry.id   AF-A0A645DPE4-F1
#
_cell.length_a   1.000
_cell.length_b   1.000
_cell.length_c   1.000
_cell.angle_alpha   90.00
_cell.angle_beta   90.00
_cell.angle_gamma   90.00
#
_symmetry.space_group_name_H-M   'P 1'
#
loop_
_entity.id
_entity.type
_entity.pdbx_description
1 polymer ?
#
loop_
_entity_poly.entity_id
_entity_poly.type
_entity_poly.pdbx_seq_one_letter_code
_entity_poly.pdbx_strand_id
1 'polypeptide(L)'
;MNSDFQEAFEEKCPHIQPVFDHFHIIKNFNDKVVAEVRKDEQRRLQAMGEYKAAESLKRTRYILMSSRETLQRKDREAAEGKPLSKGGTLFQRAEITRRPGSEEKYDQLIQENQLLFTVDLVKEMLSEAYKAASEPEMAGLITEVMEVC
;
A
#
# COMPACT_ATOMS: atom_id res chain seq x y z
N MET A 1 4.48 -9.91 9.60
CA MET A 1 4.83 -10.89 10.64
C MET A 1 4.27 -10.37 11.95
N ASN A 2 3.64 -11.19 12.78
CA ASN A 2 3.25 -10.75 14.11
C ASN A 2 4.54 -10.55 14.92
N SER A 3 4.70 -9.40 15.57
CA SER A 3 5.79 -9.08 16.50
C SER A 3 6.09 -10.24 17.46
N ASP A 4 5.05 -10.98 17.82
CA ASP A 4 5.08 -12.12 18.74
C ASP A 4 6.04 -13.24 18.32
N PHE A 5 6.28 -13.44 17.01
CA PHE A 5 7.23 -14.46 16.56
C PHE A 5 8.67 -13.98 16.68
N GLN A 6 8.93 -12.72 16.37
CA GLN A 6 10.28 -12.14 16.48
C GLN A 6 10.74 -12.19 17.94
N GLU A 7 9.91 -11.72 18.87
CA GLU A 7 10.22 -11.71 20.30
C GLU A 7 10.51 -13.12 20.84
N ALA A 8 9.74 -14.12 20.40
CA ALA A 8 9.97 -15.52 20.79
C ALA A 8 11.31 -16.07 20.28
N PHE A 9 11.72 -15.73 19.06
CA PHE A 9 13.03 -16.13 18.52
C PHE A 9 14.18 -15.40 19.22
N GLU A 10 14.02 -14.09 19.48
CA GLU A 10 15.02 -13.31 20.21
C GLU A 10 15.20 -13.80 21.66
N GLU A 11 14.12 -14.23 22.33
CA GLU A 11 14.17 -14.75 23.71
C GLU A 11 14.71 -16.19 23.77
N LYS A 12 14.21 -17.10 22.93
CA LYS A 12 14.50 -18.55 23.04
C LYS A 12 15.68 -19.00 22.20
N CYS A 13 15.97 -18.30 21.10
CA CYS A 13 16.96 -18.68 20.11
C CYS A 13 17.83 -17.48 19.69
N PRO A 14 18.62 -16.89 20.61
CA PRO A 14 19.38 -15.66 20.34
C PRO A 14 20.47 -15.80 19.26
N HIS A 15 20.78 -17.03 18.84
CA HIS A 15 21.70 -17.34 17.74
C HIS A 15 21.04 -17.27 16.36
N ILE A 16 19.71 -17.18 16.29
CA ILE A 16 18.95 -17.03 15.04
C ILE A 16 18.70 -15.54 14.83
N GLN A 17 19.09 -15.02 13.68
CA GLN A 17 18.74 -13.68 13.26
C GLN A 17 17.45 -13.72 12.43
N PRO A 18 16.34 -13.12 12.91
CA PRO A 18 15.16 -12.95 12.09
C PRO A 18 15.46 -12.03 10.91
N VAL A 19 15.09 -12.46 9.71
CA VAL A 19 15.20 -11.66 8.49
C VAL A 19 13.82 -11.48 7.88
N PHE A 20 13.56 -10.28 7.38
CA PHE A 20 12.31 -9.96 6.70
C PHE A 20 12.55 -9.92 5.20
N ASP A 21 11.80 -10.73 4.47
CA ASP A 21 11.80 -10.63 3.01
C ASP A 21 11.08 -9.35 2.54
N HIS A 22 11.23 -9.06 1.25
CA HIS A 22 10.58 -7.93 0.58
C HIS A 22 9.07 -7.90 0.81
N PHE A 23 8.39 -9.05 0.74
CA PHE A 23 6.94 -9.13 0.93
C PHE A 23 6.53 -8.70 2.34
N HIS A 24 7.27 -9.13 3.36
CA HIS A 24 6.98 -8.78 4.74
C HIS A 24 7.18 -7.29 5.00
N ILE A 25 8.22 -6.68 4.42
CA ILE A 25 8.49 -5.24 4.55
C ILE A 25 7.38 -4.42 3.89
N ILE A 26 7.04 -4.74 2.63
CA ILE A 26 5.95 -4.04 1.91
C ILE A 26 4.61 -4.24 2.61
N LYS A 27 4.31 -5.46 3.09
CA LYS A 27 3.09 -5.73 3.85
C LYS A 27 3.05 -4.90 5.14
N ASN A 28 4.15 -4.83 5.88
CA ASN A 28 4.23 -4.07 7.11
C ASN A 28 4.05 -2.57 6.86
N PHE A 29 4.76 -2.02 5.87
CA PHE A 29 4.62 -0.63 5.45
C PHE A 29 3.17 -0.30 5.05
N ASN A 30 2.55 -1.14 4.24
CA ASN A 30 1.16 -1.00 3.85
C ASN A 30 0.20 -1.02 5.06
N ASP A 31 0.33 -2.00 5.93
CA ASP A 31 -0.60 -2.18 7.05
C ASP A 31 -0.39 -1.18 8.19
N LYS A 32 0.84 -0.76 8.46
CA LYS A 32 1.19 0.09 9.60
C LYS A 32 1.41 1.55 9.26
N VAL A 33 1.84 1.87 8.04
CA VAL A 33 2.10 3.25 7.61
C VAL A 33 0.98 3.74 6.71
N VAL A 34 0.82 3.17 5.51
CA VAL A 34 -0.16 3.63 4.52
C VAL A 34 -1.59 3.63 5.08
N ALA A 35 -1.97 2.54 5.76
CA ALA A 35 -3.32 2.41 6.29
C ALA A 35 -3.60 3.36 7.46
N GLU A 36 -2.62 3.61 8.33
CA GLU A 36 -2.77 4.49 9.49
C GLU A 36 -2.73 5.96 9.09
N VAL A 37 -1.79 6.37 8.22
CA VAL A 37 -1.74 7.72 7.66
C VAL A 37 -3.07 8.11 7.01
N ARG A 38 -3.67 7.21 6.20
CA ARG A 38 -4.98 7.45 5.60
C ARG A 38 -6.09 7.62 6.65
N LYS A 39 -6.05 6.86 7.75
CA LYS A 39 -7.05 6.96 8.84
C LYS A 39 -6.85 8.23 9.67
N ASP A 40 -5.60 8.60 9.95
CA ASP A 40 -5.25 9.83 10.67
C ASP A 40 -5.70 11.05 9.88
N GLU A 41 -5.41 11.09 8.58
CA GLU A 41 -5.86 12.19 7.72
C GLU A 41 -7.38 12.28 7.64
N GLN A 42 -8.06 11.13 7.51
CA GLN A 42 -9.52 11.10 7.55
C GLN A 42 -10.07 11.65 8.86
N ARG A 43 -9.46 11.30 10.01
CA ARG A 43 -9.85 11.83 11.33
C ARG A 43 -9.58 13.33 11.44
N ARG A 44 -8.45 13.82 10.92
CA ARG A 44 -8.10 15.24 10.87
C ARG A 44 -9.12 16.05 10.08
N LEU A 45 -9.49 15.60 8.88
CA LEU A 45 -10.50 16.25 8.04
C LEU A 45 -11.88 16.27 8.71
N GLN A 46 -12.28 15.19 9.39
CA GLN A 46 -13.52 15.16 10.18
C GLN A 46 -13.50 16.18 11.32
N ALA A 47 -12.39 16.27 12.06
CA ALA A 47 -12.24 17.25 13.13
C ALA A 47 -12.31 18.71 12.63
N MET A 48 -11.87 18.96 11.40
CA MET A 48 -11.97 20.26 10.74
C MET A 48 -13.34 20.56 10.11
N GLY A 49 -14.27 19.60 10.13
CA GLY A 49 -15.59 19.74 9.48
C GLY A 49 -15.57 19.51 7.96
N GLU A 50 -14.45 19.06 7.39
CA GLU A 50 -14.26 18.78 5.96
C GLU A 50 -14.78 17.38 5.59
N TYR A 51 -16.06 17.13 5.86
CA TYR A 51 -16.67 15.81 5.75
C TYR A 51 -16.61 15.22 4.33
N LYS A 52 -16.71 16.06 3.29
CA LYS A 52 -16.62 15.61 1.89
C LYS A 52 -15.23 15.08 1.56
N ALA A 53 -14.18 15.80 1.98
CA ALA A 53 -12.79 15.38 1.78
C ALA A 53 -12.51 14.09 2.58
N ALA A 54 -12.98 14.01 3.82
CA ALA A 54 -12.85 12.82 4.66
C ALA A 54 -13.55 11.58 4.07
N GLU A 55 -14.73 11.76 3.45
CA GLU A 55 -15.45 10.68 2.78
C GLU A 55 -14.68 10.19 1.56
N SER A 56 -14.00 11.09 0.84
CA SER A 56 -13.20 10.77 -0.34
C SER A 56 -12.04 9.80 -0.06
N LEU A 57 -11.56 9.75 1.20
CA LEU A 57 -10.53 8.81 1.68
C LEU A 57 -11.09 7.44 2.08
N LYS A 58 -12.41 7.23 2.09
CA LYS A 58 -12.98 5.91 2.31
C LYS A 58 -12.74 5.03 1.09
N ARG A 59 -12.49 3.75 1.34
CA ARG A 59 -12.27 2.71 0.29
C ARG A 59 -11.06 2.96 -0.61
N THR A 60 -10.17 3.91 -0.27
CA THR A 60 -8.94 4.19 -1.04
C THR A 60 -7.71 3.41 -0.57
N ARG A 61 -7.82 2.60 0.50
CA ARG A 61 -6.71 1.80 1.05
C ARG A 61 -5.96 1.01 -0.03
N TYR A 62 -6.68 0.23 -0.83
CA TYR A 62 -6.06 -0.59 -1.88
C TYR A 62 -5.59 0.21 -3.10
N ILE A 63 -6.07 1.44 -3.27
CA ILE A 63 -5.58 2.35 -4.31
C ILE A 63 -4.19 2.82 -3.91
N LEU A 64 -4.03 3.34 -2.69
CA LEU A 64 -2.76 3.82 -2.14
C LEU A 64 -1.70 2.71 -2.01
N MET A 65 -2.12 1.46 -1.72
CA MET A 65 -1.22 0.31 -1.61
C MET A 65 -0.77 -0.28 -2.95
N SER A 66 -1.45 0.05 -4.06
CA SER A 66 -1.13 -0.54 -5.36
C SER A 66 0.03 0.21 -6.01
N SER A 67 0.81 -0.48 -6.84
CA SER A 67 1.71 0.19 -7.80
C SER A 67 0.89 0.88 -8.89
N ARG A 68 1.44 1.95 -9.48
CA ARG A 68 0.81 2.65 -10.60
C ARG A 68 0.50 1.71 -11.77
N GLU A 69 1.45 0.83 -12.11
CA GLU A 69 1.25 -0.20 -13.14
C GLU A 69 0.04 -1.10 -12.85
N THR A 70 -0.14 -1.50 -11.59
CA THR A 70 -1.28 -2.31 -11.17
C THR A 70 -2.60 -1.54 -11.31
N LEU A 71 -2.62 -0.25 -10.98
CA LEU A 71 -3.80 0.61 -11.15
C LEU A 71 -4.16 0.77 -12.63
N GLN A 72 -3.19 1.12 -13.46
CA GLN A 72 -3.35 1.22 -14.92
C GLN A 72 -3.87 -0.07 -15.53
N ARG A 73 -3.33 -1.22 -15.12
CA ARG A 73 -3.82 -2.52 -15.58
C ARG A 73 -5.27 -2.76 -15.17
N LYS A 74 -5.65 -2.43 -13.92
CA LYS A 74 -7.04 -2.56 -13.44
C LYS A 74 -7.99 -1.68 -14.24
N ASP A 75 -7.59 -0.47 -14.57
CA ASP A 75 -8.40 0.49 -15.34
C ASP A 75 -8.53 0.05 -16.80
N ARG A 76 -7.46 -0.47 -17.43
CA ARG A 76 -7.54 -1.11 -18.76
C ARG A 76 -8.48 -2.30 -18.77
N GLU A 77 -8.35 -3.21 -17.80
CA GLU A 77 -9.25 -4.36 -17.67
C GLU A 77 -10.71 -3.94 -17.44
N ALA A 78 -10.95 -2.83 -16.74
CA ALA A 78 -12.28 -2.25 -16.58
C ALA A 78 -12.83 -1.69 -17.90
N ALA A 79 -12.00 -0.99 -18.69
CA ALA A 79 -12.37 -0.47 -20.00
C ALA A 79 -12.69 -1.60 -21.01
N GLU A 80 -11.98 -2.72 -20.91
CA GLU A 80 -12.23 -3.93 -21.69
C GLU A 80 -13.47 -4.72 -21.21
N GLY A 81 -14.13 -4.28 -20.14
CA GLY A 81 -15.32 -4.96 -19.58
C GLY A 81 -15.00 -6.30 -18.91
N LYS A 82 -13.74 -6.57 -18.54
CA LYS A 82 -13.37 -7.83 -17.88
C LYS A 82 -14.02 -7.93 -16.49
N PRO A 83 -14.69 -9.05 -16.16
CA PRO A 83 -15.28 -9.22 -14.85
C PRO A 83 -14.20 -9.32 -13.76
N LEU A 84 -14.44 -8.66 -12.63
CA LEU A 84 -13.62 -8.78 -11.42
C LEU A 84 -13.79 -10.16 -10.76
N SER A 85 -15.04 -10.63 -10.71
CA SER A 85 -15.41 -11.94 -10.17
C SER A 85 -16.48 -12.52 -11.07
N LYS A 86 -16.23 -13.73 -11.59
CA LYS A 86 -17.25 -14.49 -12.30
C LYS A 86 -18.42 -14.78 -11.35
N GLY A 87 -19.64 -14.69 -11.89
CA GLY A 87 -20.82 -15.13 -11.18
C GLY A 87 -20.83 -16.66 -11.00
N GLY A 88 -21.70 -17.15 -10.11
CA GLY A 88 -21.81 -18.57 -9.85
C GLY A 88 -23.20 -18.97 -9.39
N THR A 89 -23.68 -20.12 -9.84
CA THR A 89 -25.00 -20.66 -9.51
C THR A 89 -25.05 -21.24 -8.09
N LEU A 90 -23.95 -21.83 -7.62
CA LEU A 90 -23.85 -22.50 -6.32
C LEU A 90 -24.22 -21.59 -5.13
N PHE A 91 -23.88 -20.29 -5.24
CA PHE A 91 -24.18 -19.29 -4.21
C PHE A 91 -25.00 -18.10 -4.77
N GLN A 92 -25.58 -18.23 -5.95
CA GLN A 92 -26.33 -17.16 -6.65
C GLN A 92 -25.56 -15.82 -6.68
N ARG A 93 -24.24 -15.90 -6.84
CA ARG A 93 -23.37 -14.73 -6.80
C ARG A 93 -23.44 -14.02 -8.15
N ALA A 94 -23.89 -12.76 -8.15
CA ALA A 94 -23.86 -11.92 -9.34
C ALA A 94 -22.41 -11.68 -9.80
N GLU A 95 -22.25 -11.52 -11.11
CA GLU A 95 -20.99 -11.10 -11.69
C GLU A 95 -20.65 -9.67 -11.24
N ILE A 96 -19.41 -9.46 -10.81
CA ILE A 96 -18.94 -8.14 -10.36
C ILE A 96 -18.02 -7.59 -11.44
N THR A 97 -18.36 -6.43 -11.99
CA THR A 97 -17.53 -5.72 -12.96
C THR A 97 -16.50 -4.83 -12.26
N ARG A 98 -15.38 -4.60 -12.94
CA ARG A 98 -14.34 -3.66 -12.47
C ARG A 98 -14.80 -2.23 -12.67
N ARG A 99 -14.46 -1.36 -11.73
CA ARG A 99 -14.70 0.10 -11.85
C ARG A 99 -13.43 0.76 -12.39
N PRO A 100 -13.52 1.62 -13.41
CA PRO A 100 -12.39 2.42 -13.88
C PRO A 100 -12.10 3.59 -12.92
N GLY A 101 -11.01 4.31 -13.16
CA GLY A 101 -10.64 5.55 -12.45
C GLY A 101 -9.81 5.33 -11.20
N SER A 102 -9.16 4.17 -11.06
CA SER A 102 -8.30 3.88 -9.91
C SER A 102 -7.02 4.69 -9.96
N GLU A 103 -6.40 4.85 -11.14
CA GLU A 103 -5.21 5.67 -11.33
C GLU A 103 -5.51 7.16 -11.15
N GLU A 104 -6.57 7.66 -11.77
CA GLU A 104 -6.97 9.07 -11.61
C GLU A 104 -7.24 9.41 -10.14
N LYS A 105 -7.91 8.51 -9.40
CA LYS A 105 -8.14 8.70 -7.97
C LYS A 105 -6.84 8.66 -7.17
N TYR A 106 -5.87 7.84 -7.56
CA TYR A 106 -4.55 7.80 -6.93
C TYR A 106 -3.81 9.13 -7.12
N ASP A 107 -3.78 9.66 -8.35
CA ASP A 107 -3.16 10.95 -8.65
C ASP A 107 -3.80 12.09 -7.84
N GLN A 108 -5.13 12.12 -7.78
CA GLN A 108 -5.86 13.10 -6.98
C GLN A 108 -5.44 13.04 -5.50
N LEU A 109 -5.40 11.84 -4.91
CA LEU A 109 -5.10 11.67 -3.48
C LEU A 109 -3.70 12.16 -3.10
N ILE A 110 -2.73 11.88 -3.98
CA ILE A 110 -1.33 12.26 -3.78
C ILE A 110 -1.15 13.76 -3.98
N GLN A 111 -1.82 14.35 -4.97
CA GLN A 111 -1.75 15.79 -5.22
C GLN A 111 -2.40 16.63 -4.11
N GLU A 112 -3.52 16.15 -3.55
CA GLU A 112 -4.27 16.86 -2.51
C GLU A 112 -3.67 16.74 -1.11
N ASN A 113 -2.79 15.75 -0.87
CA ASN A 113 -2.27 15.47 0.45
C ASN A 113 -0.77 15.18 0.45
N GLN A 114 -0.01 16.12 1.02
CA GLN A 114 1.45 16.02 1.13
C GLN A 114 1.91 14.76 1.87
N LEU A 115 1.22 14.35 2.94
CA LEU A 115 1.61 13.18 3.71
C LEU A 115 1.39 11.87 2.93
N LEU A 116 0.30 11.78 2.16
CA LEU A 116 0.09 10.66 1.23
C LEU A 116 1.14 10.64 0.12
N PHE A 117 1.56 11.80 -0.38
CA PHE A 117 2.68 11.89 -1.32
C PHE A 117 4.00 11.43 -0.72
N THR A 118 4.34 11.83 0.52
CA THR A 118 5.56 11.38 1.20
C THR A 118 5.57 9.87 1.40
N VAL A 119 4.43 9.29 1.82
CA VAL A 119 4.29 7.84 1.96
C VAL A 119 4.47 7.13 0.62
N ASP A 120 3.96 7.72 -0.46
CA ASP A 120 4.12 7.19 -1.81
C ASP A 120 5.57 7.24 -2.29
N LEU A 121 6.29 8.33 -2.01
CA LEU A 121 7.71 8.44 -2.30
C LEU A 121 8.53 7.34 -1.60
N VAL A 122 8.30 7.12 -0.30
CA VAL A 122 8.97 6.05 0.45
C VAL A 122 8.67 4.67 -0.14
N LYS A 123 7.43 4.43 -0.60
CA LYS A 123 7.04 3.18 -1.26
C LYS A 123 7.80 2.96 -2.58
N GLU A 124 7.98 4.00 -3.38
CA GLU A 124 8.74 3.92 -4.63
C GLU A 124 10.24 3.73 -4.36
N MET A 125 10.81 4.46 -3.39
CA MET A 125 12.22 4.27 -2.99
C MET A 125 12.49 2.84 -2.50
N LEU A 126 11.60 2.27 -1.68
CA LEU A 126 11.69 0.86 -1.28
C LEU A 126 11.62 -0.08 -2.49
N SER A 127 10.73 0.20 -3.44
CA SER A 127 10.58 -0.62 -4.65
C SER A 127 11.84 -0.57 -5.52
N GLU A 128 12.51 0.58 -5.62
CA GLU A 128 13.78 0.73 -6.33
C GLU A 128 14.93 0.04 -5.59
N ALA A 129 14.99 0.12 -4.26
CA ALA A 129 16.00 -0.58 -3.46
C ALA A 129 15.99 -2.10 -3.74
N TYR A 130 14.81 -2.70 -3.87
CA TYR A 130 14.66 -4.13 -4.17
C TYR A 130 14.92 -4.51 -5.64
N LYS A 131 15.11 -3.54 -6.54
CA LYS A 131 15.52 -3.76 -7.93
C LYS A 131 17.04 -3.65 -8.13
N ALA A 132 17.78 -3.25 -7.09
CA ALA A 132 19.23 -3.12 -7.13
C ALA A 132 19.92 -4.42 -7.59
N ALA A 133 21.04 -4.27 -8.29
CA ALA A 133 21.76 -5.40 -8.85
C ALA A 133 22.65 -6.12 -7.82
N SER A 134 22.90 -5.49 -6.67
CA SER A 134 23.78 -6.02 -5.63
C SER A 134 23.29 -5.69 -4.22
N GLU A 135 23.68 -6.52 -3.25
CA GLU A 135 23.36 -6.33 -1.84
C GLU A 135 23.90 -4.99 -1.27
N PRO A 136 25.16 -4.56 -1.54
CA PRO A 136 25.65 -3.28 -1.03
C PRO A 136 24.89 -2.07 -1.58
N GLU A 137 24.49 -2.14 -2.85
CA GLU A 137 23.66 -1.11 -3.49
C GLU A 137 22.26 -1.05 -2.86
N MET A 138 21.61 -2.21 -2.70
CA MET A 138 20.33 -2.31 -1.99
C MET A 138 20.43 -1.73 -0.57
N ALA A 139 21.48 -2.08 0.18
CA ALA A 139 21.69 -1.59 1.54
C ALA A 139 21.86 -0.06 1.59
N GLY A 140 22.57 0.52 0.61
CA GLY A 140 22.69 1.97 0.46
C GLY A 140 21.34 2.64 0.22
N LEU A 141 20.53 2.12 -0.72
CA LEU A 141 19.20 2.65 -1.02
C LEU A 141 18.23 2.53 0.17
N ILE A 142 18.29 1.43 0.92
CA ILE A 142 17.50 1.27 2.15
C ILE A 142 17.94 2.28 3.22
N THR A 143 19.24 2.57 3.33
CA THR A 143 19.75 3.59 4.26
C THR A 143 19.22 4.97 3.89
N GLU A 144 19.19 5.32 2.60
CA GLU A 144 18.61 6.58 2.11
C GLU A 144 17.11 6.68 2.44
N VAL A 145 16.35 5.59 2.27
CA VAL A 145 14.93 5.54 2.70
C VAL A 145 14.78 5.88 4.17
N MET A 146 15.67 5.36 5.03
CA MET A 146 15.64 5.62 6.47
C MET A 146 16.02 7.06 6.82
N GLU A 147 16.87 7.72 6.03
CA GLU A 147 17.24 9.13 6.25
C GLU A 147 16.15 10.11 5.84
N VAL A 148 15.27 9.72 4.91
CA VAL A 148 14.11 10.51 4.49
C VAL A 148 12.95 10.42 5.50
N CYS A 149 12.89 9.36 6.32
CA CYS A 149 11.82 9.11 7.29
C CYS A 149 12.15 9.66 8.69
#